data_AF-A0A9E6AB41-F1
#
_entry.id   AF-A0A9E6AB41-F1
#
_cell.length_a   1.000
_cell.length_b   1.000
_cell.length_c   1.000
_cell.angle_alpha   90.00
_cell.angle_beta   90.00
_cell.angle_gamma   90.00
#
_symmetry.space_group_name_H-M   'P 1'
#
loop_
_entity.id
_entity.type
_entity.pdbx_description
1 polymer ?
#
loop_
_entity_poly.entity_id
_entity_poly.type
_entity_poly.pdbx_seq_one_letter_code
_entity_poly.pdbx_strand_id
1 'polypeptide(L)' 'MISADNAQLPPDLQVRQWFNTDKPITLSELRGKVVAIEAFQMLCPGCINHGI' A
#
# COMPACT_ATOMS: atom_id res chain seq x y z
N MET A 1 -11.56 18.45 -22.19
CA MET A 1 -11.86 17.08 -21.74
C MET A 1 -10.53 16.41 -21.50
N ILE A 2 -10.12 16.25 -20.22
CA ILE A 2 -8.88 15.57 -19.87
C ILE A 2 -9.17 14.08 -20.00
N SER A 3 -8.52 13.38 -20.93
CA SER A 3 -8.62 11.93 -21.06
C SER A 3 -8.09 11.30 -19.77
N ALA A 4 -8.89 10.46 -19.13
CA ALA A 4 -8.53 9.73 -17.91
C ALA A 4 -7.55 8.57 -18.18
N ASP A 5 -6.76 8.67 -19.26
CA ASP A 5 -6.00 7.54 -19.82
C ASP A 5 -4.57 7.41 -19.27
N ASN A 6 -4.24 8.15 -18.19
CA ASN A 6 -2.95 8.00 -17.50
C ASN A 6 -3.04 7.48 -16.07
N ALA A 7 -4.24 7.17 -15.57
CA ALA A 7 -4.42 6.53 -14.27
C ALA A 7 -4.36 5.01 -14.43
N GLN A 8 -3.16 4.46 -14.68
CA GLN A 8 -2.93 3.03 -14.56
C GLN A 8 -3.39 2.59 -13.16
N LEU A 9 -4.32 1.63 -13.08
CA LEU A 9 -4.72 1.06 -11.81
C LEU A 9 -3.47 0.60 -11.05
N PRO A 10 -3.37 0.86 -9.73
CA PRO A 10 -2.20 0.44 -8.99
C PRO A 10 -2.07 -1.09 -9.08
N PRO A 11 -0.84 -1.62 -9.23
CA PRO A 11 -0.64 -3.05 -9.22
C PRO A 11 -1.04 -3.62 -7.86
N ASP A 12 -1.58 -4.83 -7.85
CA ASP A 12 -1.84 -5.53 -6.61
C ASP A 12 -0.55 -5.81 -5.82
N LEU A 13 -0.68 -5.91 -4.50
CA LEU A 13 0.44 -6.13 -3.60
C LEU A 13 0.91 -7.59 -3.67
N GLN A 14 2.15 -7.76 -4.09
CA GLN A 14 2.83 -9.06 -4.06
C GLN A 14 3.54 -9.22 -2.73
N VAL A 15 2.91 -9.93 -1.79
CA VAL A 15 3.43 -10.13 -0.44
C VAL A 15 3.41 -11.60 -0.06
N ARG A 16 4.38 -12.02 0.76
CA ARG A 16 4.47 -13.39 1.25
C ARG A 16 3.44 -13.69 2.35
N GLN A 17 3.20 -12.71 3.22
CA GLN A 17 2.31 -12.86 4.37
C GLN A 17 1.77 -11.49 4.78
N TRP A 18 0.59 -11.51 5.38
CA TRP A 18 -0.02 -10.37 6.04
C TRP A 18 0.14 -10.50 7.55
N PHE A 19 0.25 -9.36 8.23
CA PHE A 19 0.20 -9.26 9.69
C PHE A 19 -0.99 -8.38 10.08
N ASN A 20 -1.49 -8.54 11.31
CA ASN A 20 -2.58 -7.74 11.90
C ASN A 20 -3.94 -7.82 11.18
N THR A 21 -4.18 -8.89 10.42
CA THR A 21 -5.46 -9.17 9.75
C THR A 21 -5.66 -10.68 9.58
N ASP A 22 -6.91 -11.14 9.68
CA ASP A 22 -7.29 -12.54 9.48
C ASP A 22 -7.43 -12.92 7.99
N LYS A 23 -7.53 -11.92 7.11
CA LYS A 23 -7.70 -12.10 5.66
C LYS A 23 -6.68 -11.28 4.87
N PRO A 24 -6.20 -11.78 3.73
CA PRO A 24 -5.36 -10.99 2.83
C PRO A 24 -6.04 -9.68 2.43
N ILE A 25 -5.27 -8.59 2.33
CA ILE A 25 -5.76 -7.30 1.87
C ILE A 25 -5.48 -7.18 0.37
N THR A 26 -6.48 -6.81 -0.43
CA THR A 26 -6.31 -6.47 -1.85
C THR A 26 -6.60 -4.99 -2.09
N LEU A 27 -5.93 -4.36 -3.08
CA LEU A 27 -6.21 -2.95 -3.39
C LEU A 27 -7.61 -2.76 -4.01
N SER A 28 -8.15 -3.80 -4.66
CA SER A 28 -9.49 -3.77 -5.24
C SER A 28 -10.59 -3.60 -4.19
N GLU A 29 -10.47 -4.25 -3.03
CA GLU A 29 -11.41 -4.15 -1.91
C GLU A 29 -11.36 -2.79 -1.20
N LEU A 30 -10.28 -2.03 -1.39
CA LEU A 30 -10.08 -0.70 -0.80
C LEU A 30 -10.46 0.46 -1.74
N ARG A 31 -11.04 0.17 -2.91
CA ARG A 31 -11.49 1.21 -3.84
C ARG A 31 -12.44 2.20 -3.18
N GLY A 32 -12.29 3.48 -3.53
CA GLY A 32 -13.03 4.58 -2.92
C GLY A 32 -12.45 5.09 -1.60
N LYS A 33 -11.37 4.47 -1.10
CA LYS A 33 -10.58 4.96 0.04
C LYS A 33 -9.22 5.45 -0.45
N VAL A 34 -8.66 6.43 0.26
CA VAL A 34 -7.23 6.75 0.15
C VAL A 34 -6.45 5.69 0.92
N VAL A 35 -5.44 5.10 0.28
CA VAL A 35 -4.57 4.07 0.88
C VAL A 35 -3.15 4.62 0.95
N ALA A 36 -2.56 4.63 2.14
CA ALA A 36 -1.16 4.96 2.36
C ALA A 36 -0.34 3.68 2.54
N ILE A 37 0.81 3.59 1.87
CA ILE A 37 1.75 2.46 1.98
C ILE A 37 3.11 3.03 2.38
N GLU A 38 3.62 2.60 3.53
CA GLU A 38 4.99 2.88 3.97
C GLU A 38 5.86 1.63 3.80
N ALA A 39 6.90 1.73 2.98
CA ALA A 39 7.90 0.68 2.84
C ALA A 39 9.05 0.96 3.82
N PHE A 40 9.20 0.09 4.83
CA PHE A 40 10.22 0.24 5.87
C PHE A 40 11.04 -1.04 6.05
N GLN A 41 12.17 -0.89 6.75
CA GLN A 41 12.96 -2.02 7.24
C GLN A 41 13.06 -1.90 8.76
N MET A 42 12.89 -3.02 9.47
CA MET A 42 12.86 -3.05 10.94
C MET A 42 14.09 -2.42 11.61
N LEU A 43 15.22 -2.34 10.91
CA LEU A 43 16.49 -1.81 11.43
C LEU A 43 16.94 -0.52 10.72
N CYS A 44 16.11 0.09 9.88
CA CYS A 44 16.43 1.37 9.28
C CYS A 44 16.26 2.48 10.34
N PRO A 45 17.32 3.22 10.72
CA PRO A 45 17.21 4.27 11.73
C PRO A 45 16.19 5.35 11.36
N GLY A 46 16.08 5.67 10.07
CA GLY A 46 15.10 6.63 9.56
C GLY A 46 13.66 6.18 9.82
N CYS A 47 13.34 4.93 9.49
CA CYS A 47 12.00 4.36 9.67
C CYS A 47 11.60 4.23 11.13
N ILE A 48 12.54 3.87 12.01
CA ILE A 48 12.24 3.72 13.44
C ILE A 48 12.03 5.09 14.10
N ASN A 49 12.89 6.07 13.77
CA ASN A 49 12.86 7.37 14.44
C ASN A 49 11.76 8.31 13.91
N HIS A 50 11.32 8.12 12.68
CA HIS A 50 10.42 9.05 11.99
C HIS A 50 9.25 8.36 11.27
N GLY A 51 8.92 7.10 11.61
CA GLY A 51 7.80 6.37 11.00
C GLY A 51 6.51 7.19 10.98
N ILE A 52 5.65 6.93 9.99
CA ILE A 52 4.40 7.69 9.75
C ILE A 52 3.30 7.32 10.74
#